data_AF-A0A534ZEH3-F1
#
_entry.id   AF-A0A534ZEH3-F1
#
_cell.length_a   1.000
_cell.length_b   1.000
_cell.length_c   1.000
_cell.angle_alpha   90.00
_cell.angle_beta   90.00
_cell.angle_gamma   90.00
#
_symmetry.space_group_name_H-M   'P 1'
#
loop_
_entity.id
_entity.type
_entity.pdbx_description
1 polymer ?
#
loop_
_entity_poly.entity_id
_entity_poly.type
_entity_poly.pdbx_seq_one_letter_code
_entity_poly.pdbx_strand_id
1 'polypeptide(L)'
;MSSPGNLRARRAAIALLWLSAVVTILYWVVFFSSREVRSTTGEDCYLAFERAFPAADGWLVIVCVVAAEGLRRRREWALLWGVAAGSAIIYLGCMD
;
A
#
# COMPACT_ATOMS: atom_id res chain seq x y z
N MET A 1 26.72 -10.40 -12.59
CA MET A 1 26.87 -8.99 -12.17
C MET A 1 25.57 -8.24 -12.48
N SER A 2 24.94 -7.60 -11.50
CA SER A 2 23.72 -6.81 -11.75
C SER A 2 24.09 -5.46 -12.38
N SER A 3 23.52 -5.12 -13.54
CA SER A 3 23.73 -3.80 -14.17
C SER A 3 23.34 -2.65 -13.23
N PRO A 4 24.04 -1.50 -13.25
CA PRO A 4 23.69 -0.34 -12.42
C PRO A 4 22.22 0.09 -12.52
N GLY A 5 21.60 -0.06 -13.69
CA GLY A 5 20.17 0.21 -13.89
C GLY A 5 19.25 -0.68 -13.05
N ASN A 6 19.56 -1.98 -12.96
CA ASN A 6 18.77 -2.95 -12.19
C ASN A 6 18.84 -2.69 -10.69
N LEU A 7 19.95 -2.12 -10.20
CA LEU A 7 20.08 -1.74 -8.80
C LEU A 7 19.22 -0.52 -8.47
N ARG A 8 19.21 0.50 -9.34
CA ARG A 8 18.38 1.70 -9.17
C ARG A 8 16.90 1.35 -9.22
N ALA A 9 16.48 0.55 -10.20
CA ALA A 9 15.10 0.10 -10.33
C ALA A 9 14.64 -0.69 -9.08
N ARG A 10 15.46 -1.62 -8.59
CA ARG A 10 15.14 -2.37 -7.36
C ARG A 10 15.00 -1.47 -6.15
N ARG A 11 15.88 -0.48 -5.99
CA ARG A 11 15.81 0.50 -4.90
C ARG A 11 14.55 1.35 -4.99
N ALA A 12 14.19 1.82 -6.18
CA ALA A 12 12.98 2.57 -6.41
C ALA A 12 11.72 1.75 -6.06
N ALA A 13 11.66 0.50 -6.51
CA ALA A 13 10.55 -0.40 -6.18
C ALA A 13 10.42 -0.62 -4.67
N ILE A 14 11.53 -0.88 -3.96
CA ILE A 14 11.53 -1.02 -2.50
C ILE A 14 11.02 0.26 -1.83
N ALA A 15 11.49 1.44 -2.29
CA ALA A 15 11.08 2.72 -1.72
C ALA A 15 9.58 2.97 -1.93
N LEU A 16 9.05 2.69 -3.12
CA LEU A 16 7.63 2.84 -3.42
C LEU A 16 6.76 1.91 -2.58
N LEU A 17 7.15 0.63 -2.43
CA LEU A 17 6.39 -0.33 -1.61
C LEU A 17 6.34 0.09 -0.13
N TRP A 18 7.47 0.55 0.43
CA TRP A 18 7.49 1.08 1.79
C TRP A 18 6.70 2.37 1.92
N LEU A 19 6.79 3.27 0.95
CA LEU A 19 6.03 4.51 0.93
C LEU A 19 4.53 4.23 0.93
N SER A 20 4.06 3.34 0.05
CA SER A 20 2.65 2.93 -0.01
C SER A 20 2.20 2.37 1.34
N ALA A 21 2.95 1.43 1.93
CA ALA A 21 2.59 0.88 3.23
C ALA A 21 2.51 1.94 4.34
N VAL A 22 3.50 2.84 4.43
CA VAL A 22 3.54 3.89 5.45
C VAL A 22 2.40 4.89 5.26
N VAL A 23 2.16 5.36 4.03
CA VAL A 23 1.09 6.32 3.74
C VAL A 23 -0.28 5.72 4.05
N THR A 24 -0.54 4.46 3.67
CA THR A 24 -1.79 3.78 3.99
C THR A 24 -2.00 3.65 5.51
N ILE A 25 -0.96 3.27 6.27
CA ILE A 25 -1.05 3.22 7.74
C ILE A 25 -1.36 4.62 8.30
N LEU A 26 -0.65 5.65 7.85
CA LEU A 26 -0.85 7.02 8.32
C LEU A 26 -2.26 7.51 8.01
N TYR A 27 -2.79 7.23 6.82
CA TYR A 27 -4.17 7.54 6.45
C TYR A 27 -5.15 6.97 7.47
N TRP A 28 -5.08 5.68 7.77
CA TRP A 28 -5.99 5.04 8.72
C TRP A 28 -5.81 5.55 10.15
N VAL A 29 -4.57 5.80 10.57
CA VAL A 29 -4.30 6.41 11.88
C VAL A 29 -5.01 7.77 11.97
N VAL A 30 -4.86 8.62 10.96
CA VAL A 30 -5.53 9.94 10.93
C VAL A 30 -7.04 9.78 10.83
N PHE A 31 -7.56 8.90 9.98
CA PHE A 31 -9.00 8.66 9.81
C PHE A 31 -9.70 8.26 11.12
N PHE A 32 -9.04 7.41 11.93
CA PHE A 32 -9.58 6.96 13.22
C PHE A 32 -9.25 7.89 14.40
N SER A 33 -8.17 8.67 14.36
CA SER A 33 -7.76 9.56 15.46
C SER A 33 -8.23 11.01 15.33
N SER A 34 -8.43 11.50 14.11
CA SER A 34 -8.90 12.86 13.83
C SER A 34 -10.17 12.83 12.96
N ARG A 35 -10.91 13.95 12.95
CA ARG A 35 -12.03 14.15 12.00
C ARG A 35 -11.57 14.84 10.71
N GLU A 36 -10.27 15.12 10.56
CA GLU A 36 -9.77 16.06 9.53
C GLU A 36 -9.90 15.54 8.10
N VAL A 37 -10.01 14.22 7.90
CA VAL A 37 -10.13 13.59 6.57
C VAL A 37 -11.59 13.29 6.20
N ARG A 38 -12.57 13.60 7.06
CA ARG A 38 -13.98 13.25 6.82
C ARG A 38 -14.68 14.35 6.01
N SER A 39 -15.36 13.96 4.94
CA SER A 39 -16.26 14.86 4.20
C SER A 39 -17.45 15.28 5.08
N THR A 40 -17.75 16.58 5.12
CA THR A 40 -18.87 17.17 5.88
C THR A 40 -20.25 16.88 5.26
N THR A 41 -20.32 16.43 4.00
CA THR A 41 -21.59 16.26 3.27
C THR A 41 -21.89 14.79 3.02
N GLY A 42 -23.01 14.27 3.52
CA GLY A 42 -23.40 12.85 3.33
C GLY A 42 -22.63 11.86 4.21
N GLU A 43 -22.31 12.28 5.45
CA GLU A 43 -21.38 11.63 6.38
C GLU A 43 -21.66 10.12 6.57
N ASP A 44 -22.92 9.68 6.63
CA ASP A 44 -23.23 8.28 6.91
C ASP A 44 -22.87 7.33 5.76
N CYS A 45 -23.22 7.67 4.52
CA CYS A 45 -22.92 6.83 3.35
C CYS A 45 -21.41 6.82 3.06
N TYR A 46 -20.79 7.99 3.13
CA TYR A 46 -19.34 8.14 2.98
C TYR A 46 -18.58 7.33 4.03
N LEU A 47 -18.93 7.47 5.32
CA LEU A 47 -18.28 6.71 6.39
C LEU A 47 -18.55 5.20 6.28
N ALA A 48 -19.74 4.79 5.84
CA ALA A 48 -20.04 3.38 5.62
C ALA A 48 -19.17 2.78 4.50
N PHE A 49 -18.98 3.53 3.42
CA PHE A 49 -18.10 3.15 2.31
C PHE A 49 -16.64 3.04 2.79
N GLU A 50 -16.08 4.12 3.34
CA GLU A 50 -14.69 4.16 3.83
C GLU A 50 -14.41 3.03 4.82
N ARG A 51 -15.30 2.81 5.81
CA ARG A 51 -15.12 1.76 6.83
C ARG A 51 -15.15 0.33 6.28
N ALA A 52 -15.51 0.11 5.02
CA ALA A 52 -15.41 -1.19 4.37
C ALA A 52 -13.98 -1.55 3.92
N PHE A 53 -13.10 -0.56 3.75
CA PHE A 53 -11.76 -0.73 3.21
C PHE A 53 -10.61 -1.05 4.19
N PRO A 54 -10.70 -0.92 5.54
CA PRO A 54 -9.57 -1.19 6.44
C PRO A 54 -8.96 -2.58 6.26
N ALA A 55 -9.77 -3.60 5.98
CA ALA A 55 -9.29 -4.96 5.76
C ALA A 55 -8.52 -5.09 4.44
N ALA A 56 -9.02 -4.47 3.37
CA ALA A 56 -8.40 -4.48 2.05
C ALA A 56 -7.08 -3.68 2.05
N ASP A 57 -7.07 -2.52 2.70
CA ASP A 57 -5.88 -1.70 2.89
C ASP A 57 -4.86 -2.38 3.81
N GLY A 58 -5.32 -3.08 4.84
CA GLY A 58 -4.48 -3.92 5.68
C GLY A 58 -3.78 -5.02 4.86
N TRP A 59 -4.49 -5.65 3.92
CA TRP A 59 -3.89 -6.59 2.99
C TRP A 59 -2.85 -5.93 2.10
N LEU A 60 -3.16 -4.76 1.51
CA LEU A 60 -2.20 -3.94 0.73
C LEU A 60 -0.91 -3.69 1.52
N VAL A 61 -1.02 -3.24 2.78
CA VAL A 61 0.14 -2.99 3.66
C VAL A 61 0.98 -4.26 3.82
N ILE A 62 0.35 -5.40 4.11
CA ILE A 62 1.05 -6.67 4.30
C ILE A 62 1.82 -7.06 3.03
N VAL A 63 1.16 -7.07 1.87
CA VAL A 63 1.80 -7.48 0.62
C VAL A 63 2.92 -6.53 0.21
N CYS A 64 2.76 -5.22 0.43
CA CYS A 64 3.80 -4.22 0.19
C CYS A 64 5.03 -4.45 1.07
N VAL A 65 4.83 -4.65 2.37
CA VAL A 65 5.93 -4.89 3.33
C VAL A 65 6.67 -6.18 3.01
N VAL A 66 5.93 -7.27 2.76
CA VAL A 66 6.53 -8.55 2.41
C VAL A 66 7.32 -8.40 1.10
N ALA A 67 6.72 -7.86 0.04
CA ALA A 67 7.40 -7.65 -1.24
C ALA A 67 8.68 -6.81 -1.10
N ALA A 68 8.62 -5.70 -0.35
CA ALA A 68 9.77 -4.83 -0.12
C ALA A 68 10.90 -5.57 0.61
N GLU A 69 10.56 -6.36 1.62
CA GLU A 69 11.53 -7.15 2.38
C GLU A 69 12.15 -8.27 1.54
N GLY A 70 11.34 -8.91 0.68
CA GLY A 70 11.81 -9.90 -0.28
C GLY A 70 12.80 -9.32 -1.28
N LEU A 71 12.49 -8.16 -1.85
CA LEU A 71 13.37 -7.45 -2.77
C LEU A 71 14.67 -7.00 -2.09
N ARG A 72 14.58 -6.57 -0.82
CA ARG A 72 15.76 -6.20 0.00
C ARG A 72 16.67 -7.40 0.25
N ARG A 73 16.09 -8.55 0.61
CA ARG A 73 16.79 -9.82 0.87
C ARG A 73 17.16 -10.60 -0.39
N ARG A 74 16.80 -10.10 -1.59
CA ARG A 74 17.00 -10.77 -2.88
C ARG A 74 16.40 -12.19 -2.93
N ARG A 75 15.16 -12.32 -2.44
CA ARG A 75 14.44 -13.60 -2.43
C ARG A 75 13.49 -13.70 -3.63
N GLU A 76 13.35 -14.91 -4.18
CA GLU A 76 12.51 -15.18 -5.36
C GLU A 76 11.02 -14.94 -5.10
N TRP A 77 10.55 -15.21 -3.88
CA TRP A 77 9.17 -14.96 -3.48
C TRP A 77 8.78 -13.48 -3.58
N ALA A 78 9.74 -12.55 -3.61
CA ALA A 78 9.49 -11.13 -3.76
C ALA A 78 8.69 -10.79 -5.03
N LEU A 79 8.83 -11.59 -6.09
CA LEU A 79 8.08 -11.40 -7.33
C LEU A 79 6.58 -11.64 -7.10
N LEU A 80 6.22 -12.77 -6.47
CA LEU A 80 4.81 -13.12 -6.20
C LEU A 80 4.15 -12.07 -5.31
N TRP A 81 4.81 -11.68 -4.22
CA TRP A 81 4.29 -10.65 -3.32
C TRP A 81 4.26 -9.26 -3.97
N GLY A 82 5.21 -8.96 -4.87
CA GLY A 82 5.23 -7.72 -5.64
C GLY A 82 4.06 -7.62 -6.63
N VAL A 83 3.70 -8.73 -7.28
CA VAL A 83 2.51 -8.80 -8.15
C VAL A 83 1.24 -8.62 -7.31
N ALA A 84 1.14 -9.28 -6.15
CA ALA A 84 0.01 -9.11 -5.25
C ALA A 84 -0.13 -7.66 -4.74
N ALA A 85 0.98 -7.00 -4.43
CA ALA A 85 1.00 -5.58 -4.07
C ALA A 85 0.52 -4.70 -5.23
N GLY A 86 1.06 -4.91 -6.44
CA GLY A 86 0.62 -4.19 -7.63
C GLY A 86 -0.87 -4.35 -7.92
N SER A 87 -1.41 -5.58 -7.80
CA SER A 87 -2.84 -5.82 -8.01
C SER A 87 -3.71 -5.14 -6.96
N ALA A 88 -3.29 -5.17 -5.68
CA ALA A 88 -4.03 -4.51 -4.60
C ALA A 88 -4.07 -2.99 -4.80
N ILE A 89 -2.93 -2.38 -5.16
CA ILE A 89 -2.84 -0.94 -5.46
C ILE A 89 -3.78 -0.56 -6.62
N ILE A 90 -3.76 -1.31 -7.72
CA ILE A 90 -4.62 -1.02 -8.88
C ILE A 90 -6.09 -1.15 -8.50
N TYR A 91 -6.46 -2.23 -7.81
CA TYR A 91 -7.84 -2.44 -7.39
C TYR A 91 -8.34 -1.32 -6.48
N LEU A 92 -7.61 -1.02 -5.40
CA LEU A 92 -7.99 0.03 -4.44
C LEU A 92 -8.00 1.42 -5.07
N GLY A 93 -7.00 1.74 -5.90
CA GLY A 93 -6.97 3.01 -6.62
C GLY A 93 -8.07 3.18 -7.67
N CYS A 94 -8.77 2.12 -8.05
CA CYS A 94 -9.98 2.19 -8.89
C CYS A 94 -11.29 2.23 -8.07
N MET A 95 -11.23 1.97 -6.76
CA MET A 95 -12.39 2.00 -5.87
C MET A 95 -12.59 3.38 -5.23
N ASP A 96 -11.49 4.13 -5.02
CA ASP A 96 -11.46 5.50 -4.49
C ASP A 96 -11.98 6.53 -5.52
#